data_AF-A0A937ZI81-F1
#
_entry.id   AF-A0A937ZI81-F1
#
_cell.length_a   1.000
_cell.length_b   1.000
_cell.length_c   1.000
_cell.angle_alpha   90.00
_cell.angle_beta   90.00
_cell.angle_gamma   90.00
#
_symmetry.space_group_name_H-M   'P 1'
#
loop_
_entity.id
_entity.type
_entity.pdbx_description
1 polymer ?
#
loop_
_entity_poly.entity_id
_entity_poly.type
_entity_poly.pdbx_seq_one_letter_code
_entity_poly.pdbx_strand_id
1 'polypeptide(L)'
;MPLLPQAAAAQSSAQARGEALLQRHCAMCHAVGRRGTSPHAMAPPFRTLGRKYPIESLEEGLAEGLMTGHPEMPEFRFSPRDVGAIVAYLNSVQEP
;
A
#
# COMPACT_ATOMS: atom_id res chain seq x y z
N MET A 1 6.40 -32.07 12.71
CA MET A 1 5.10 -31.70 12.11
C MET A 1 5.29 -30.37 11.38
N PRO A 2 5.08 -30.26 10.05
CA PRO A 2 5.25 -28.98 9.38
C PRO A 2 4.01 -28.11 9.63
N LEU A 3 4.15 -27.06 10.42
CA LEU A 3 3.16 -25.99 10.64
C LEU A 3 3.49 -24.82 9.69
N LEU A 4 3.19 -24.93 8.39
CA LEU A 4 3.53 -23.88 7.41
C LEU A 4 2.42 -23.38 6.43
N PRO A 5 1.13 -23.79 6.46
CA PRO A 5 0.13 -23.19 5.57
C PRO A 5 -0.57 -21.93 6.15
N GLN A 6 -0.60 -21.74 7.47
CA GLN A 6 -1.39 -20.66 8.10
C GLN A 6 -0.79 -19.26 7.89
N ALA A 7 0.55 -19.16 7.94
CA ALA A 7 1.23 -17.88 7.75
C ALA A 7 1.03 -17.34 6.34
N ALA A 8 1.18 -18.18 5.31
CA ALA A 8 0.96 -17.78 3.91
C ALA A 8 -0.49 -17.34 3.67
N ALA A 9 -1.48 -18.08 4.18
CA ALA A 9 -2.89 -17.71 4.06
C ALA A 9 -3.21 -16.39 4.78
N ALA A 10 -2.66 -16.19 5.99
CA ALA A 10 -2.80 -14.93 6.71
C ALA A 10 -2.17 -13.76 5.93
N GLN A 11 -0.97 -13.95 5.36
CA GLN A 11 -0.31 -12.93 4.52
C GLN A 11 -1.14 -12.61 3.27
N SER A 12 -1.65 -13.61 2.55
CA SER A 12 -2.52 -13.38 1.39
C SER A 12 -3.81 -12.65 1.78
N SER A 13 -4.41 -12.95 2.94
CA SER A 13 -5.59 -12.23 3.41
C SER A 13 -5.30 -10.78 3.79
N ALA A 14 -4.14 -10.51 4.39
CA ALA A 14 -3.68 -9.15 4.70
C ALA A 14 -3.41 -8.36 3.42
N GLN A 15 -2.72 -8.96 2.44
CA GLN A 15 -2.47 -8.35 1.14
C GLN A 15 -3.77 -8.00 0.39
N ALA A 16 -4.73 -8.92 0.35
CA ALA A 16 -6.04 -8.67 -0.29
C ALA A 16 -6.79 -7.51 0.40
N ARG A 17 -6.71 -7.42 1.73
CA ARG A 17 -7.28 -6.30 2.49
C ARG A 17 -6.58 -4.98 2.16
N GLY A 18 -5.25 -4.98 2.13
CA GLY A 18 -4.44 -3.81 1.77
C GLY A 18 -4.74 -3.31 0.35
N GLU A 19 -4.82 -4.23 -0.61
CA GLU A 19 -5.22 -3.91 -1.98
C GLU A 19 -6.60 -3.24 -2.01
N ALA A 20 -7.60 -3.83 -1.35
CA ALA A 20 -8.95 -3.29 -1.35
C ALA A 20 -9.03 -1.88 -0.74
N LEU A 21 -8.24 -1.60 0.30
CA LEU A 21 -8.15 -0.27 0.90
C LEU A 21 -7.54 0.75 -0.08
N LEU A 22 -6.39 0.42 -0.68
CA LEU A 22 -5.74 1.29 -1.66
C LEU A 22 -6.59 1.49 -2.91
N GLN A 23 -7.32 0.47 -3.37
CA GLN A 23 -8.26 0.60 -4.48
C GLN A 23 -9.39 1.58 -4.14
N ARG A 24 -9.96 1.52 -2.94
CA ARG A 24 -11.05 2.42 -2.54
C ARG A 24 -10.61 3.86 -2.31
N HIS A 25 -9.43 4.07 -1.73
CA HIS A 25 -9.01 5.39 -1.24
C HIS A 25 -7.98 6.07 -2.14
N CYS A 26 -7.19 5.31 -2.89
CA CYS A 26 -6.00 5.83 -3.58
C CYS A 26 -6.04 5.65 -5.11
N ALA A 27 -6.86 4.74 -5.64
CA ALA A 27 -6.88 4.42 -7.08
C ALA A 27 -7.36 5.56 -7.98
N MET A 28 -8.01 6.58 -7.41
CA MET A 28 -8.34 7.80 -8.15
C MET A 28 -7.08 8.49 -8.71
N CYS A 29 -5.95 8.37 -8.02
CA CYS A 29 -4.70 9.02 -8.42
C CYS A 29 -3.60 8.01 -8.76
N HIS A 30 -3.47 6.92 -7.99
CA HIS A 30 -2.36 5.98 -8.08
C HIS A 30 -2.74 4.68 -8.81
N ALA A 31 -1.82 4.16 -9.62
CA ALA A 31 -1.91 2.76 -10.03
C ALA A 31 -1.57 1.82 -8.87
N VAL A 32 -2.58 1.12 -8.37
CA VAL A 32 -2.48 0.22 -7.20
C VAL A 32 -1.93 -1.16 -7.56
N GLY A 33 -2.26 -1.67 -8.74
CA GLY A 33 -1.90 -3.02 -9.16
C GLY A 33 -0.43 -3.18 -9.58
N ARG A 34 -0.04 -4.44 -9.83
CA ARG A 34 1.27 -4.82 -10.39
C ARG A 34 1.55 -4.27 -11.79
N ARG A 35 0.53 -3.74 -12.46
CA ARG A 35 0.57 -3.21 -13.83
C ARG A 35 -0.32 -1.98 -13.95
N GLY A 36 -0.20 -1.26 -15.06
CA GLY A 36 -1.01 -0.08 -15.38
C GLY A 36 -0.35 1.25 -14.98
N THR A 37 -0.84 2.32 -15.58
CA THR A 37 -0.39 3.70 -15.33
C THR A 37 -1.28 4.38 -14.32
N SER A 38 -0.69 5.24 -13.48
CA SER A 38 -1.47 6.08 -12.56
C SER A 38 -2.41 7.00 -13.33
N PRO A 39 -3.68 7.14 -12.91
CA PRO A 39 -4.59 8.12 -13.53
C PRO A 39 -4.11 9.56 -13.41
N HIS A 40 -3.45 9.90 -12.30
CA HIS A 40 -2.86 11.22 -12.09
C HIS A 40 -1.38 11.22 -12.46
N ALA A 41 -0.93 12.13 -13.33
CA ALA A 41 0.42 12.13 -13.90
C ALA A 41 1.54 12.28 -12.85
N MET A 42 1.28 13.04 -11.77
CA MET A 42 2.24 13.23 -10.68
C MET A 42 2.21 12.11 -9.63
N ALA A 43 1.20 11.24 -9.67
CA ALA A 43 1.06 10.17 -8.68
C ALA A 43 1.86 8.94 -9.13
N PRO A 44 2.92 8.54 -8.42
CA PRO A 44 3.69 7.37 -8.81
C PRO A 44 2.84 6.08 -8.66
N PRO A 45 3.02 5.08 -9.55
CA PRO A 45 2.50 3.75 -9.31
C PRO A 45 3.07 3.17 -8.02
N PHE A 46 2.23 2.55 -7.18
CA PHE A 46 2.67 2.08 -5.87
C PHE A 46 3.78 1.04 -5.88
N ARG A 47 3.86 0.25 -6.95
CA ARG A 47 4.94 -0.72 -7.20
C ARG A 47 6.33 -0.09 -7.40
N THR A 48 6.44 1.23 -7.49
CA THR A 48 7.72 1.93 -7.68
C THR A 48 8.23 2.64 -6.43
N LEU A 49 7.46 2.65 -5.35
CA LEU A 49 7.80 3.41 -4.13
C LEU A 49 9.09 2.89 -3.47
N GLY A 50 9.31 1.57 -3.49
CA GLY A 50 10.47 0.89 -2.93
C GLY A 50 11.81 1.34 -3.54
N ARG A 51 11.78 1.98 -4.72
CA ARG A 51 12.99 2.56 -5.34
C ARG A 51 13.47 3.83 -4.65
N LYS A 52 12.59 4.51 -3.90
CA LYS A 52 12.88 5.79 -3.25
C LYS A 52 13.07 5.64 -1.75
N TYR A 53 12.28 4.78 -1.11
CA TYR A 53 12.31 4.59 0.34
C TYR A 53 11.77 3.20 0.71
N PRO A 54 12.14 2.66 1.89
CA PRO A 54 11.53 1.43 2.43
C PRO A 54 10.02 1.61 2.59
N ILE A 55 9.23 0.58 2.26
CA ILE A 55 7.76 0.68 2.35
C ILE A 55 7.29 0.89 3.79
N GLU A 56 8.05 0.37 4.74
CA GLU A 56 7.81 0.49 6.18
C GLU A 56 7.86 1.96 6.64
N SER A 57 8.58 2.84 5.94
CA SER A 57 8.61 4.26 6.28
C SER A 57 7.28 4.98 6.05
N LEU A 58 6.31 4.31 5.41
CA LEU A 58 4.96 4.84 5.21
C LEU A 58 4.03 4.56 6.40
N GLU A 59 4.41 3.69 7.35
CA GLU A 59 3.54 3.24 8.44
C GLU A 59 3.01 4.39 9.30
N GLU A 60 3.91 5.28 9.74
CA GLU A 60 3.58 6.43 10.59
C GLU A 60 2.61 7.36 9.85
N GLY A 61 2.92 7.71 8.59
CA GLY A 61 2.03 8.54 7.78
C GLY A 61 0.67 7.88 7.54
N LEU A 62 0.60 6.58 7.31
CA LEU A 62 -0.67 5.87 7.13
C LEU A 62 -1.49 5.79 8.43
N ALA A 63 -0.83 5.75 9.60
CA ALA A 63 -1.48 5.71 10.91
C ALA A 63 -1.98 7.09 11.36
N GLU A 64 -1.14 8.12 11.20
CA GLU A 64 -1.38 9.45 11.77
C GLU A 64 -2.02 10.43 10.79
N GLY A 65 -2.00 10.13 9.49
CA GLY A 65 -2.56 10.98 8.44
C GLY A 65 -1.53 11.17 7.33
N LEU A 66 -1.78 10.56 6.18
CA LEU A 66 -0.81 10.61 5.09
C LEU A 66 -0.85 12.00 4.46
N MET A 67 0.08 12.87 4.84
CA MET A 67 0.40 14.12 4.14
C MET A 67 1.63 13.85 3.28
N THR A 68 1.44 13.52 2.01
CA THR A 68 2.57 13.59 1.07
C THR A 68 2.68 15.02 0.54
N GLY A 69 3.87 15.39 0.08
CA GLY A 69 4.29 16.78 -0.17
C GLY A 69 3.54 17.58 -1.24
N HIS A 70 2.28 17.24 -1.59
CA HIS A 70 1.41 18.07 -2.41
C HIS A 70 -0.03 18.14 -1.84
N PRO A 71 -0.67 19.32 -1.88
CA PRO A 71 -1.97 19.56 -1.24
C PRO A 71 -3.16 18.82 -1.87
N GLU A 72 -2.99 18.26 -3.08
CA GLU A 72 -4.06 17.52 -3.77
C GLU A 72 -4.25 16.07 -3.27
N MET A 73 -3.29 15.51 -2.51
CA MET A 73 -3.48 14.18 -1.93
C MET A 73 -4.40 14.31 -0.71
N PRO A 74 -5.56 13.62 -0.69
CA PRO A 74 -6.43 13.65 0.48
C PRO A 74 -5.73 13.01 1.68
N GLU A 75 -5.99 13.54 2.87
CA GLU A 75 -5.54 12.93 4.11
C GLU A 75 -6.39 11.71 4.44
N PHE A 76 -5.74 10.57 4.66
CA PHE A 76 -6.38 9.35 5.16
C PHE A 76 -5.66 8.86 6.40
N ARG A 77 -6.44 8.39 7.37
CA ARG A 77 -5.96 7.69 8.56
C ARG A 77 -6.51 6.29 8.57
N PHE A 78 -5.63 5.32 8.79
CA PHE A 78 -5.98 3.91 8.82
C PHE A 78 -5.76 3.33 10.22
N SER A 79 -6.54 2.31 10.58
CA SER A 79 -6.30 1.59 11.83
C SER A 79 -4.96 0.84 11.76
N PRO A 80 -4.30 0.52 12.90
CA PRO A 80 -3.03 -0.22 12.88
C PRO A 80 -3.10 -1.54 12.09
N ARG A 81 -4.25 -2.23 12.17
CA ARG A 81 -4.51 -3.44 11.38
C ARG A 81 -4.53 -3.18 9.87
N ASP A 82 -5.11 -2.05 9.47
CA ASP A 82 -5.21 -1.64 8.07
C ASP A 82 -3.87 -1.15 7.54
N VAL A 83 -3.10 -0.42 8.35
CA VAL A 83 -1.72 -0.01 8.02
C VAL A 83 -0.86 -1.23 7.70
N GLY A 84 -0.85 -2.23 8.60
CA GLY A 84 -0.09 -3.46 8.36
C GLY A 84 -0.55 -4.22 7.11
N ALA A 85 -1.85 -4.24 6.82
CA ALA A 85 -2.38 -4.83 5.59
C ALA A 85 -1.95 -4.07 4.33
N ILE A 86 -1.98 -2.74 4.36
CA ILE A 86 -1.53 -1.86 3.28
C ILE A 86 -0.05 -2.07 3.01
N VAL A 87 0.80 -2.02 4.04
CA VAL A 87 2.25 -2.25 3.93
C VAL A 87 2.55 -3.64 3.38
N ALA A 88 1.88 -4.68 3.88
CA ALA A 88 2.03 -6.03 3.36
C ALA A 88 1.70 -6.13 1.86
N TYR A 89 0.64 -5.47 1.40
CA TYR A 89 0.31 -5.41 -0.01
C TYR A 89 1.34 -4.62 -0.82
N LEU A 90 1.71 -3.42 -0.37
CA LEU A 90 2.70 -2.57 -1.03
C LEU A 90 4.02 -3.32 -1.22
N ASN A 91 4.54 -3.97 -0.19
CA ASN A 91 5.72 -4.82 -0.28
C ASN A 91 5.58 -5.93 -1.33
N SER A 92 4.40 -6.54 -1.43
CA SER A 92 4.16 -7.64 -2.38
C SER A 92 4.20 -7.23 -3.86
N VAL A 93 4.00 -5.94 -4.16
CA VAL A 93 3.89 -5.44 -5.54
C VAL A 93 5.11 -4.67 -6.03
N GLN A 94 6.13 -4.44 -5.18
CA GLN A 94 7.30 -3.67 -5.58
C GLN A 94 8.02 -4.29 -6.79
N GLU A 95 8.39 -3.41 -7.72
CA GLU A 95 9.31 -3.74 -8.80
C GLU A 95 10.76 -3.70 -8.27
N PRO A 96 11.69 -4.45 -8.91
CA PRO A 96 13.12 -4.33 -8.65
C PRO A 96 13.66 -2.90 -8.88
#